data_AF-A0A231V3R0-F1
#
_entry.id   AF-A0A231V3R0-F1
#
_cell.length_a   1.000
_cell.length_b   1.000
_cell.length_c   1.000
_cell.angle_alpha   90.00
_cell.angle_beta   90.00
_cell.angle_gamma   90.00
#
_symmetry.space_group_name_H-M   'P 1'
#
loop_
_entity.id
_entity.type
_entity.pdbx_description
1 polymer ?
#
loop_
_entity_poly.entity_id
_entity_poly.type
_entity_poly.pdbx_seq_one_letter_code
_entity_poly.pdbx_strand_id
1 'polypeptide(L)'
;MLGGGLFLGSQTETTGWYETLNKPSFTPPNWLFPVAWTILYVLIAIAGARTFMRAPTGAAMTIWVVALILNFAWTPVFFMAQRPDLALIVIGLLLLSIVAFIAISWSPDRIAALLFAPYAIWVGYATVLNATIAANN
;
A
#
# COMPACT_ATOMS: atom_id res chain seq x y z
N MET A 1 -15.50 2.93 11.11
CA MET A 1 -14.40 3.51 10.31
C MET A 1 -13.48 2.37 9.86
N LEU A 2 -13.94 1.58 8.89
CA LEU A 2 -13.19 0.50 8.24
C LEU A 2 -12.75 1.09 6.90
N GLY A 3 -11.50 1.55 6.85
CA GLY A 3 -11.01 2.51 5.87
C GLY A 3 -11.24 2.10 4.42
N GLY A 4 -12.05 2.90 3.72
CA GLY A 4 -11.96 3.21 2.29
C GLY A 4 -12.22 2.10 1.26
N GLY A 5 -11.75 0.88 1.45
CA GLY A 5 -11.69 -0.15 0.40
C GLY A 5 -13.04 -0.60 -0.15
N LEU A 6 -14.07 -0.66 0.71
CA LEU A 6 -15.41 -1.11 0.29
C LEU A 6 -16.23 0.00 -0.37
N PHE A 7 -16.11 1.25 0.09
CA PHE A 7 -16.85 2.38 -0.49
C PHE A 7 -16.13 3.00 -1.69
N LEU A 8 -14.80 2.92 -1.76
CA LEU A 8 -14.06 3.34 -2.94
C LEU A 8 -14.11 2.25 -4.01
N GLY A 9 -14.06 0.96 -3.66
CA GLY A 9 -14.15 -0.13 -4.66
C GLY A 9 -15.41 -0.05 -5.53
N SER A 10 -16.57 0.30 -4.96
CA SER A 10 -17.81 0.47 -5.73
C SER A 10 -17.95 1.82 -6.44
N GLN A 11 -17.09 2.82 -6.13
CA GLN A 11 -17.13 4.15 -6.74
C GLN A 11 -15.88 4.50 -7.58
N THR A 12 -14.84 3.66 -7.58
CA THR A 12 -13.70 3.76 -8.51
C THR A 12 -14.00 3.05 -9.83
N GLU A 13 -14.94 2.11 -9.86
CA GLU A 13 -15.45 1.53 -11.11
C GLU A 13 -16.30 2.53 -11.92
N THR A 14 -16.79 3.62 -11.32
CA THR A 14 -17.74 4.54 -11.97
C THR A 14 -17.16 5.60 -12.91
N THR A 15 -15.85 5.66 -13.18
CA THR A 15 -15.31 6.68 -14.11
C THR A 15 -14.90 6.17 -15.49
N GLY A 16 -14.86 4.86 -15.76
CA GLY A 16 -14.45 4.31 -17.06
C GLY A 16 -12.98 4.60 -17.47
N TRP A 17 -12.35 5.63 -16.88
CA TRP A 17 -10.99 6.07 -17.13
C TRP A 17 -9.98 4.92 -16.91
N TYR A 18 -10.11 4.20 -15.79
CA TYR A 18 -9.22 3.06 -15.53
C TYR A 18 -9.37 1.95 -16.59
N GLU A 19 -10.54 1.80 -17.22
CA GLU A 19 -10.75 0.86 -18.33
C GLU A 19 -10.15 1.36 -19.64
N THR A 20 -10.03 2.67 -19.84
CA THR A 20 -9.39 3.26 -21.04
C THR A 20 -7.86 3.18 -21.03
N LEU A 21 -7.23 2.90 -19.88
CA LEU A 21 -5.78 2.83 -19.77
C LEU A 21 -5.22 1.55 -20.39
N ASN A 22 -4.08 1.69 -21.08
CA ASN A 22 -3.31 0.57 -21.60
C ASN A 22 -2.67 -0.23 -20.45
N LYS A 23 -3.41 -1.23 -19.97
CA LYS A 23 -3.00 -2.11 -18.87
C LYS A 23 -2.09 -3.24 -19.38
N PRO A 24 -0.99 -3.55 -18.67
CA PRO A 24 -0.16 -4.69 -19.01
C PRO A 24 -0.88 -6.02 -18.72
N SER A 25 -0.46 -7.08 -19.41
CA SER A 25 -1.05 -8.42 -19.31
C SER A 25 -0.97 -9.07 -17.93
N PHE A 26 -0.12 -8.54 -17.04
CA PHE A 26 0.04 -9.03 -15.67
C PHE A 26 -0.90 -8.36 -14.65
N THR A 27 -1.83 -7.49 -15.08
CA THR A 27 -2.81 -6.84 -14.18
C THR A 27 -3.67 -7.91 -13.49
N PRO A 28 -3.84 -7.87 -12.14
CA PRO A 28 -4.58 -8.91 -11.46
C PRO A 28 -6.09 -8.69 -11.65
N PRO A 29 -6.91 -9.73 -11.42
CA PRO A 29 -8.36 -9.60 -11.43
C PRO A 29 -8.84 -8.55 -10.41
N ASN A 30 -9.87 -7.76 -10.75
CA ASN A 30 -10.39 -6.69 -9.87
C ASN A 30 -10.74 -7.19 -8.45
N TRP A 31 -11.23 -8.42 -8.31
CA TRP A 31 -11.57 -9.02 -7.02
C TRP A 31 -10.35 -9.31 -6.13
N LEU A 32 -9.16 -9.47 -6.71
CA LEU A 32 -7.96 -9.81 -5.94
C LEU A 32 -7.48 -8.62 -5.11
N PHE A 33 -7.65 -7.39 -5.60
CA PHE A 33 -7.27 -6.16 -4.90
C PHE A 33 -7.91 -6.04 -3.50
N PRO A 34 -9.25 -6.04 -3.33
CA PRO A 34 -9.87 -5.90 -2.01
C PRO A 34 -9.55 -7.06 -1.07
N VAL A 35 -9.37 -8.28 -1.59
CA VAL A 35 -8.99 -9.45 -0.78
C VAL A 35 -7.56 -9.29 -0.24
N ALA A 36 -6.61 -8.95 -1.11
CA ALA A 36 -5.22 -8.73 -0.72
C ALA A 36 -5.12 -7.61 0.32
N TRP A 37 -5.75 -6.46 0.07
CA TRP A 37 -5.74 -5.32 0.99
C TRP A 37 -6.35 -5.65 2.36
N THR A 38 -7.44 -6.42 2.38
CA THR A 38 -8.07 -6.84 3.65
C THR A 38 -7.11 -7.67 4.50
N ILE A 39 -6.45 -8.66 3.89
CA ILE A 39 -5.45 -9.49 4.59
C ILE A 39 -4.28 -8.63 5.06
N LEU A 40 -3.77 -7.76 4.19
CA LEU A 40 -2.65 -6.86 4.52
C LEU A 40 -2.99 -5.91 5.67
N TYR A 41 -4.18 -5.32 5.71
CA TYR A 41 -4.56 -4.44 6.80
C TYR A 41 -4.61 -5.14 8.16
N VAL A 42 -5.04 -6.40 8.20
CA VAL A 42 -4.98 -7.21 9.42
C VAL A 42 -3.52 -7.42 9.85
N LEU A 43 -2.62 -7.78 8.93
CA LEU A 43 -1.20 -7.97 9.23
C LEU A 43 -0.53 -6.67 9.69
N ILE A 44 -0.82 -5.56 9.03
CA ILE A 44 -0.31 -4.22 9.35
C ILE A 44 -0.77 -3.81 10.75
N ALA A 45 -2.04 -4.03 11.09
CA ALA A 45 -2.58 -3.74 12.41
C ALA A 45 -1.92 -4.55 13.51
N ILE A 46 -1.70 -5.86 13.30
CA ILE A 46 -1.00 -6.72 14.26
C ILE A 46 0.44 -6.26 14.45
N ALA A 47 1.17 -5.99 13.37
CA ALA A 47 2.56 -5.51 13.46
C ALA A 47 2.66 -4.13 14.14
N GLY A 48 1.70 -3.24 13.86
CA GLY A 48 1.58 -1.94 14.53
C GLY A 48 1.33 -2.07 16.02
N ALA A 49 0.37 -2.91 16.42
CA ALA A 49 0.07 -3.18 17.83
C ALA A 49 1.29 -3.74 18.58
N ARG A 50 2.00 -4.70 17.97
CA ARG A 50 3.23 -5.28 18.57
C ARG A 50 4.35 -4.26 18.71
N THR A 51 4.50 -3.35 17.74
CA THR A 51 5.50 -2.29 17.78
C THR A 51 5.14 -1.24 18.82
N PHE A 52 3.86 -0.86 18.89
CA PHE A 52 3.34 0.11 19.85
C PHE A 52 3.51 -0.37 21.30
N MET A 53 3.24 -1.65 21.58
CA MET A 53 3.43 -2.21 22.93
C MET A 53 4.89 -2.20 23.39
N ARG A 54 5.86 -2.22 22.46
CA ARG A 54 7.29 -2.20 22.79
C ARG A 54 7.85 -0.78 22.89
N ALA A 55 7.56 0.05 21.88
CA ALA A 55 8.15 1.37 21.74
C ALA A 55 7.15 2.30 21.02
N PRO A 56 6.16 2.86 21.74
CA PRO A 56 5.09 3.65 21.14
C PRO A 56 5.59 4.96 20.51
N THR A 57 6.74 5.47 20.95
CA THR A 57 7.39 6.68 20.42
C THR A 57 8.69 6.37 19.67
N GLY A 58 8.94 5.10 19.35
CA GLY A 58 10.15 4.67 18.64
C GLY A 58 10.08 4.94 17.13
N ALA A 59 11.25 4.98 16.47
CA ALA A 59 11.37 5.21 15.03
C ALA A 59 10.52 4.22 14.19
N ALA A 60 10.42 2.95 14.60
CA ALA A 60 9.59 1.95 13.94
C ALA A 60 8.10 2.35 13.95
N MET A 61 7.59 2.90 15.06
CA MET A 61 6.20 3.34 15.14
C MET A 61 5.95 4.56 14.25
N THR A 62 6.88 5.53 14.23
CA THR A 62 6.80 6.68 13.32
C THR A 62 6.73 6.23 11.86
N ILE A 63 7.61 5.31 11.45
CA ILE A 63 7.64 4.80 10.08
C ILE A 63 6.36 4.01 9.76
N TRP A 64 5.83 3.25 10.71
CA TRP A 64 4.55 2.56 10.55
C TRP A 64 3.40 3.54 10.29
N VAL A 65 3.34 4.64 11.04
CA VAL A 65 2.34 5.70 10.83
C VAL A 65 2.53 6.38 9.48
N VAL A 66 3.77 6.71 9.09
CA VAL A 66 4.07 7.28 7.77
C VAL A 66 3.64 6.34 6.65
N ALA A 67 3.90 5.03 6.77
CA ALA A 67 3.46 4.03 5.80
C ALA A 67 1.92 3.97 5.70
N LEU A 68 1.18 4.11 6.79
CA LEU A 68 -0.27 4.21 6.74
C LEU A 68 -0.75 5.48 6.03
N ILE A 69 -0.18 6.64 6.33
CA ILE A 69 -0.55 7.91 5.69
C ILE A 69 -0.31 7.83 4.18
N LEU A 70 0.85 7.33 3.76
CA LEU A 70 1.18 7.14 2.34
C LEU A 70 0.25 6.13 1.67
N ASN A 71 -0.13 5.06 2.38
CA ASN A 71 -1.12 4.09 1.88
C ASN A 71 -2.47 4.75 1.59
N PHE A 72 -2.98 5.56 2.54
CA PHE A 72 -4.25 6.26 2.36
C PHE A 72 -4.17 7.37 1.30
N ALA A 73 -3.01 8.01 1.14
CA ALA A 73 -2.80 9.05 0.13
C ALA A 73 -2.72 8.48 -1.29
N TRP A 74 -2.28 7.23 -1.46
CA TRP A 74 -2.10 6.64 -2.79
C TRP A 74 -3.40 6.54 -3.59
N THR A 75 -4.47 5.99 -2.99
CA THR A 75 -5.77 5.80 -3.66
C THR A 75 -6.37 7.09 -4.25
N PRO A 76 -6.50 8.20 -3.51
CA PRO A 76 -7.02 9.45 -4.09
C PRO A 76 -6.07 10.05 -5.14
N VAL A 77 -4.75 9.94 -4.97
CA VAL A 77 -3.79 10.45 -5.98
C VAL A 77 -3.91 9.67 -7.29
N PHE A 78 -4.07 8.33 -7.22
CA PHE A 78 -4.20 7.51 -8.42
C PHE A 78 -5.58 7.65 -9.07
N PHE A 79 -6.66 7.48 -8.32
CA PHE A 79 -8.02 7.37 -8.90
C PHE A 79 -8.77 8.71 -8.97
N MET A 80 -8.63 9.60 -7.99
CA MET A 80 -9.35 10.88 -8.00
C MET A 80 -8.60 11.95 -8.79
N ALA A 81 -7.28 12.07 -8.58
CA ALA A 81 -6.46 13.01 -9.32
C ALA A 81 -6.08 12.49 -10.72
N GLN A 82 -6.23 11.18 -10.99
CA GLN A 82 -5.85 10.56 -12.28
C GLN A 82 -4.40 10.87 -12.67
N ARG A 83 -3.51 10.95 -11.66
CA ARG A 83 -2.09 11.28 -11.79
C ARG A 83 -1.23 10.06 -11.48
N PRO A 84 -1.07 9.10 -12.42
CA PRO A 84 -0.26 7.91 -12.21
C PRO A 84 1.22 8.25 -11.94
N ASP A 85 1.70 9.37 -12.48
CA ASP A 85 3.03 9.95 -12.22
C ASP A 85 3.24 10.28 -10.73
N LEU A 86 2.31 11.02 -10.12
CA LEU A 86 2.38 11.36 -8.70
C LEU A 86 2.11 10.14 -7.81
N ALA A 87 1.19 9.27 -8.23
CA ALA A 87 0.90 8.03 -7.52
C ALA A 87 2.13 7.11 -7.48
N LEU A 88 2.99 7.15 -8.50
CA LEU A 88 4.25 6.39 -8.55
C LEU A 88 5.23 6.87 -7.47
N ILE A 89 5.32 8.19 -7.26
CA ILE A 89 6.14 8.77 -6.19
C ILE A 89 5.60 8.34 -4.83
N VAL A 90 4.28 8.44 -4.62
CA VAL A 90 3.64 8.06 -3.34
C VAL A 90 3.84 6.58 -3.04
N ILE A 91 3.63 5.69 -4.02
CA ILE A 91 3.81 4.24 -3.80
C ILE A 91 5.28 3.85 -3.64
N GLY A 92 6.21 4.57 -4.28
CA GLY A 92 7.64 4.40 -4.07
C GLY A 92 8.06 4.79 -2.66
N LEU A 93 7.59 5.94 -2.15
CA LEU A 93 7.81 6.36 -0.76
C LEU A 93 7.18 5.39 0.24
N LEU A 94 6.00 4.84 -0.10
CA LEU A 94 5.35 3.82 0.70
C LEU A 94 6.22 2.57 0.79
N LEU A 95 6.73 2.07 -0.35
CA LEU A 95 7.60 0.91 -0.40
C LEU A 95 8.87 1.11 0.43
N LEU A 96 9.51 2.28 0.31
CA LEU A 96 10.67 2.64 1.12
C LEU A 96 10.36 2.64 2.62
N SER A 97 9.20 3.18 3.00
CA SER A 97 8.75 3.20 4.40
C SER A 97 8.53 1.77 4.94
N ILE A 98 7.95 0.88 4.12
CA ILE A 98 7.74 -0.52 4.49
C ILE A 98 9.08 -1.24 4.68
N VAL A 99 10.02 -1.08 3.75
CA VAL A 99 11.35 -1.70 3.85
C VAL A 99 12.11 -1.15 5.06
N ALA A 100 12.04 0.15 5.32
CA ALA A 100 12.64 0.77 6.50
C ALA A 100 12.03 0.21 7.81
N PHE A 101 10.70 0.03 7.85
CA PHE A 101 10.03 -0.59 9.00
C PHE A 101 10.52 -2.01 9.24
N ILE A 102 10.64 -2.82 8.20
CA ILE A 102 11.14 -4.21 8.28
C ILE A 102 12.58 -4.20 8.82
N ALA A 103 13.45 -3.35 8.27
CA ALA A 103 14.86 -3.29 8.68
C ALA A 103 15.03 -2.89 10.16
N ILE A 104 14.30 -1.87 10.61
CA ILE A 104 14.37 -1.38 12.00
C ILE A 104 13.73 -2.39 12.95
N SER A 105 12.64 -3.04 12.55
CA SER A 105 11.92 -4.01 13.38
C SER A 105 12.57 -5.39 13.39
N TRP A 106 13.52 -5.68 12.49
CA TRP A 106 14.14 -7.01 12.34
C TRP A 106 14.87 -7.50 13.60
N SER A 107 15.57 -6.61 14.29
CA SER A 107 16.27 -6.95 15.54
C SER A 107 15.32 -7.01 16.75
N PRO A 108 14.48 -5.99 17.04
CA PRO A 108 13.64 -5.97 18.24
C PRO A 108 12.38 -6.85 18.15
N ASP A 109 11.80 -7.07 16.96
CA ASP A 109 10.63 -7.93 16.77
C ASP A 109 10.57 -8.52 15.35
N ARG A 110 11.26 -9.65 15.15
CA ARG A 110 11.24 -10.39 13.88
C ARG A 110 9.84 -10.74 13.39
N ILE A 111 8.89 -10.96 14.29
CA ILE A 111 7.51 -11.29 13.91
C ILE A 111 6.84 -10.08 13.26
N ALA A 112 6.97 -8.88 13.84
CA ALA A 112 6.44 -7.66 13.24
C ALA A 112 7.07 -7.37 11.87
N ALA A 113 8.38 -7.59 11.73
CA ALA A 113 9.07 -7.45 10.45
C ALA A 113 8.57 -8.45 9.39
N LEU A 114 8.38 -9.72 9.76
CA LEU A 114 7.86 -10.76 8.86
C LEU A 114 6.40 -10.51 8.45
N LEU A 115 5.57 -9.98 9.34
CA LEU A 115 4.18 -9.61 9.02
C LEU A 115 4.10 -8.48 7.98
N PHE A 116 5.12 -7.63 7.91
CA PHE A 116 5.25 -6.57 6.90
C PHE A 116 5.82 -7.08 5.56
N ALA A 117 6.41 -8.29 5.50
CA ALA A 117 7.00 -8.81 4.27
C ALA A 117 5.96 -9.06 3.14
N PRO A 118 4.79 -9.67 3.40
CA PRO A 118 3.72 -9.77 2.40
C PRO A 118 3.28 -8.39 1.87
N TYR A 119 3.33 -7.37 2.74
CA TYR A 119 3.00 -6.01 2.36
C TYR A 119 4.03 -5.40 1.39
N ALA A 120 5.32 -5.63 1.64
CA ALA A 120 6.39 -5.21 0.73
C ALA A 120 6.27 -5.86 -0.65
N ILE A 121 5.93 -7.15 -0.70
CA ILE A 121 5.75 -7.88 -1.97
C ILE A 121 4.59 -7.29 -2.76
N TRP A 122 3.43 -7.08 -2.11
CA TRP A 122 2.25 -6.51 -2.75
C TRP A 122 2.49 -5.09 -3.25
N VAL A 123 3.09 -4.23 -2.44
CA VAL A 123 3.39 -2.84 -2.83
C VAL A 123 4.47 -2.78 -3.90
N GLY A 124 5.47 -3.67 -3.88
CA GLY A 124 6.46 -3.79 -4.97
C GLY A 124 5.79 -4.14 -6.30
N TYR A 125 4.90 -5.13 -6.30
CA TYR A 125 4.10 -5.48 -7.47
C TYR A 125 3.24 -4.31 -7.96
N ALA A 126 2.52 -3.64 -7.05
CA ALA A 126 1.70 -2.47 -7.39
C ALA A 126 2.54 -1.28 -7.90
N THR A 127 3.79 -1.13 -7.44
CA THR A 127 4.73 -0.12 -7.94
C THR A 127 5.10 -0.40 -9.40
N VAL A 128 5.41 -1.66 -9.74
CA VAL A 128 5.71 -2.06 -11.13
C VAL A 128 4.49 -1.85 -12.04
N LEU A 129 3.30 -2.21 -11.57
CA LEU A 129 2.06 -1.97 -12.30
C LEU A 129 1.85 -0.47 -12.55
N ASN A 130 1.98 0.37 -11.53
CA ASN A 130 1.81 1.81 -11.64
C ASN A 130 2.87 2.45 -12.56
N ALA A 131 4.13 2.02 -12.45
CA ALA A 131 5.21 2.47 -13.33
C ALA A 131 4.94 2.12 -14.79
N THR A 132 4.40 0.93 -15.05
CA THR A 132 4.05 0.50 -16.41
C THR A 132 2.89 1.32 -16.97
N ILE A 133 1.89 1.63 -16.15
CA ILE A 133 0.76 2.50 -16.55
C ILE A 133 1.26 3.90 -16.87
N ALA A 134 2.11 4.49 -16.02
CA ALA A 134 2.70 5.81 -16.21
C ALA A 134 3.66 5.90 -17.41
N ALA A 135 4.28 4.79 -17.82
CA ALA A 135 5.13 4.75 -19.01
C ALA A 135 4.34 4.63 -20.32
N ASN A 136 3.12 4.07 -20.26
CA ASN A 136 2.30 3.75 -21.44
C ASN A 136 1.17 4.76 -21.72
N ASN A 137 0.99 5.78 -20.86
CA ASN A 137 -0.08 6.80 -20.97
C ASN A 137 0.45 8.15 -20.49
#